data_AF-A0A7X8XPS5-F1
#
_entry.id   AF-A0A7X8XPS5-F1
#
_cell.length_a   1.000
_cell.length_b   1.000
_cell.length_c   1.000
_cell.angle_alpha   90.00
_cell.angle_beta   90.00
_cell.angle_gamma   90.00
#
_symmetry.space_group_name_H-M   'P 1'
#
loop_
_entity.id
_entity.type
_entity.pdbx_description
1 polymer ?
#
loop_
_entity_poly.entity_id
_entity_poly.type
_entity_poly.pdbx_seq_one_letter_code
_entity_poly.pdbx_strand_id
1 'polypeptide(L)'
;MLPGPNLLKACPHCSQQFLMPTLTSGNTFGAIQYSDGKTVAPMLPEMPRFHLCRDCGKPFWIREAPELGRTDELSGELPPDIQTARLPSVDDYLEALQKGLARGKEEELTLRLGWWWAVNDPERDLPAQKDPPPRPEGWEVELNRLSDLLDREDPTHRLFLGEMARQQGRFEEAVQILSESVPEDLQPAVQSLLALVEKNSRRVEPLSLKK
;
A
#
# COMPACT_ATOMS: atom_id res chain seq x y z
N MET A 1 -1.79 18.10 -10.83
CA MET A 1 -0.85 17.97 -9.71
C MET A 1 0.20 19.04 -9.89
N LEU A 2 0.52 19.77 -8.83
CA LEU A 2 1.66 20.69 -8.81
C LEU A 2 2.73 20.08 -7.89
N PRO A 3 3.85 19.58 -8.46
CA PRO A 3 4.99 19.15 -7.66
C PRO A 3 5.46 20.28 -6.73
N GLY A 4 5.89 19.90 -5.53
CA GLY A 4 6.64 20.77 -4.64
C GLY A 4 8.14 20.60 -4.82
N PRO A 5 8.96 21.41 -4.13
CA PRO A 5 10.38 21.14 -4.03
C PRO A 5 10.60 19.79 -3.35
N ASN A 6 11.67 19.09 -3.73
CA ASN A 6 11.99 17.83 -3.08
C ASN A 6 12.51 18.10 -1.66
N LEU A 7 12.26 17.18 -0.73
CA LEU A 7 12.97 17.14 0.55
C LEU A 7 14.28 16.40 0.35
N LEU A 8 15.38 17.01 0.76
CA LEU A 8 16.64 16.32 0.92
C LEU A 8 16.61 15.62 2.28
N LYS A 9 16.75 14.30 2.28
CA LYS A 9 16.77 13.48 3.50
C LYS A 9 18.04 12.63 3.55
N ALA A 10 18.40 12.18 4.74
CA ALA A 10 19.51 11.26 4.95
C ALA A 10 19.02 9.88 5.39
N CYS A 11 19.69 8.82 4.92
CA CYS A 11 19.49 7.48 5.44
C CYS A 11 19.84 7.44 6.95
N PRO A 12 18.98 6.90 7.81
CA PRO A 12 19.27 6.83 9.25
C PRO A 12 20.41 5.86 9.60
N HIS A 13 20.86 5.02 8.65
CA HIS A 13 21.88 3.99 8.90
C HIS A 13 23.27 4.32 8.36
N CYS A 14 23.35 5.01 7.21
CA CYS A 14 24.62 5.34 6.55
C CYS A 14 24.77 6.82 6.19
N SER A 15 23.78 7.65 6.54
CA SER A 15 23.74 9.10 6.27
C SER A 15 23.74 9.51 4.80
N GLN A 16 23.68 8.55 3.87
CA GLN A 16 23.59 8.84 2.45
C GLN A 16 22.33 9.65 2.13
N GLN A 17 22.51 10.68 1.31
CA GLN A 17 21.44 11.59 0.94
C GLN A 17 20.55 11.00 -0.15
N PHE A 18 19.26 11.27 -0.05
CA PHE A 18 18.27 10.91 -1.06
C PHE A 18 17.20 12.00 -1.19
N LEU A 19 16.54 12.05 -2.34
CA LEU A 19 15.44 12.96 -2.60
C LEU A 19 14.09 12.31 -2.27
N MET A 20 13.22 13.10 -1.66
CA MET A 20 11.84 12.74 -1.43
C MET A 20 10.93 13.74 -2.16
N PRO A 21 10.17 13.29 -3.17
CA PRO A 21 9.18 14.14 -3.83
C PRO A 21 8.15 14.68 -2.85
N THR A 22 7.74 15.93 -3.04
CA THR A 22 6.60 16.52 -2.34
C THR A 22 5.59 17.08 -3.33
N LEU A 23 4.42 17.43 -2.81
CA LEU A 23 3.35 18.05 -3.59
C LEU A 23 3.00 19.39 -2.97
N THR A 24 2.95 20.43 -3.81
CA THR A 24 2.37 21.72 -3.46
C THR A 24 0.85 21.64 -3.52
N SER A 25 0.31 20.94 -4.53
CA SER A 25 -1.12 20.67 -4.62
C SER A 25 -1.40 19.39 -5.40
N GLY A 26 -2.45 18.68 -4.98
CA GLY A 26 -2.93 17.47 -5.62
C GLY A 26 -4.44 17.35 -5.51
N ASN A 27 -5.03 16.48 -6.31
CA ASN A 27 -6.44 16.13 -6.24
C ASN A 27 -6.64 14.66 -6.59
N THR A 28 -7.85 14.14 -6.43
CA THR A 28 -8.18 12.74 -6.71
C THR A 28 -8.69 12.51 -8.14
N PHE A 29 -8.41 13.44 -9.07
CA PHE A 29 -8.81 13.27 -10.46
C PHE A 29 -8.05 12.09 -11.08
N GLY A 30 -8.81 11.16 -11.68
CA GLY A 30 -8.27 9.90 -12.21
C GLY A 30 -7.90 8.88 -11.13
N ALA A 31 -8.31 9.08 -9.88
CA ALA A 31 -8.09 8.09 -8.83
C ALA A 31 -8.90 6.82 -9.09
N ILE A 32 -8.26 5.67 -8.93
CA ILE A 32 -8.86 4.36 -8.99
C ILE A 32 -8.75 3.75 -7.60
N GLN A 33 -9.90 3.34 -7.04
CA GLN A 33 -9.94 2.57 -5.80
C GLN A 33 -10.01 1.09 -6.16
N TYR A 34 -9.20 0.27 -5.50
CA TYR A 34 -9.13 -1.17 -5.73
C TYR A 34 -9.78 -1.95 -4.59
N SER A 35 -10.17 -3.19 -4.88
CA SER A 35 -10.88 -4.07 -3.95
C SER A 35 -10.13 -4.36 -2.65
N ASP A 36 -8.81 -4.23 -2.64
CA ASP A 36 -7.95 -4.39 -1.47
C ASP A 36 -7.65 -3.09 -0.72
N GLY A 37 -8.47 -2.06 -0.94
CA GLY A 37 -8.38 -0.78 -0.25
C GLY A 37 -7.28 0.15 -0.77
N LYS A 38 -6.42 -0.31 -1.69
CA LYS A 38 -5.41 0.58 -2.28
C LYS A 38 -6.10 1.61 -3.19
N THR A 39 -5.75 2.87 -3.01
CA THR A 39 -6.14 3.94 -3.94
C THR A 39 -4.92 4.36 -4.75
N VAL A 40 -5.03 4.28 -6.08
CA VAL A 40 -4.02 4.84 -6.99
C VAL A 40 -4.55 6.17 -7.51
N ALA A 41 -4.00 7.27 -7.00
CA ALA A 41 -4.35 8.63 -7.40
C ALA A 41 -3.16 9.28 -8.12
N PRO A 42 -3.11 9.29 -9.46
CA PRO A 42 -1.98 9.86 -10.21
C PRO A 42 -1.71 11.33 -9.89
N MET A 43 -2.75 12.05 -9.47
CA MET A 43 -2.69 13.48 -9.15
C MET A 43 -2.46 13.76 -7.65
N LEU A 44 -2.40 12.72 -6.83
CA LEU A 44 -2.10 12.76 -5.39
C LEU A 44 -1.44 11.43 -4.98
N PRO A 45 -0.23 11.13 -5.50
CA PRO A 45 0.44 9.87 -5.23
C PRO A 45 0.78 9.73 -3.74
N GLU A 46 0.39 8.60 -3.14
CA GLU A 46 0.80 8.26 -1.78
C GLU A 46 2.18 7.60 -1.79
N MET A 47 3.10 8.13 -0.99
CA MET A 47 4.42 7.56 -0.83
C MET A 47 4.40 6.52 0.30
N PRO A 48 4.98 5.31 0.10
CA PRO A 48 5.07 4.32 1.16
C PRO A 48 5.74 4.89 2.42
N ARG A 49 5.30 4.48 3.61
CA ARG A 49 5.94 4.90 4.87
C ARG A 49 7.25 4.16 5.13
N PHE A 50 7.48 3.08 4.39
CA PHE A 50 8.59 2.15 4.51
C PHE A 50 9.42 2.14 3.22
N HIS A 51 10.75 2.23 3.35
CA HIS A 51 11.68 2.29 2.21
C HIS A 51 12.99 1.56 2.52
N LEU A 52 13.80 1.33 1.48
CA LEU A 52 15.17 0.85 1.62
C LEU A 52 16.17 1.87 1.08
N CYS A 53 17.32 1.95 1.76
CA CYS A 53 18.43 2.78 1.28
C CYS A 53 19.05 2.11 0.05
N ARG A 54 19.31 2.89 -1.01
CA ARG A 54 19.94 2.37 -2.23
C ARG A 54 21.38 1.95 -2.02
N ASP A 55 22.07 2.59 -1.08
CA ASP A 55 23.51 2.43 -0.89
C ASP A 55 23.84 1.32 0.11
N CYS A 56 23.21 1.34 1.29
CA CYS A 56 23.47 0.32 2.31
C CYS A 56 22.44 -0.83 2.31
N GLY A 57 21.38 -0.75 1.51
CA GLY A 57 20.32 -1.75 1.43
C GLY A 57 19.43 -1.86 2.67
N LYS A 58 19.72 -1.11 3.76
CA LYS A 58 19.00 -1.25 5.01
C LYS A 58 17.59 -0.67 4.93
N PRO A 59 16.59 -1.38 5.49
CA PRO A 59 15.22 -0.91 5.59
C PRO A 59 15.06 0.19 6.65
N PHE A 60 14.17 1.14 6.43
CA PHE A 60 13.88 2.20 7.40
C PHE A 60 12.47 2.79 7.24
N TRP A 61 11.95 3.34 8.33
CA TRP A 61 10.73 4.15 8.29
C TRP A 61 11.05 5.56 7.83
N ILE A 62 10.23 6.13 6.95
CA ILE A 62 10.53 7.44 6.37
C ILE A 62 10.58 8.57 7.40
N ARG A 63 9.82 8.43 8.49
CA ARG A 63 9.84 9.34 9.63
C ARG A 63 11.15 9.33 10.42
N GLU A 64 11.93 8.27 10.32
CA GLU A 64 13.23 8.14 10.99
C GLU A 64 14.36 8.77 10.17
N ALA A 65 14.15 9.00 8.86
CA ALA A 65 15.11 9.66 8.01
C ALA A 65 15.16 11.17 8.31
N PRO A 66 16.30 11.72 8.77
CA PRO A 66 16.44 13.14 9.04
C PRO A 66 16.21 13.98 7.78
N GLU A 67 15.53 15.11 7.94
CA GLU A 67 15.38 16.12 6.91
C GLU A 67 16.56 17.09 6.96
N LEU A 68 17.21 17.30 5.82
CA LEU A 68 18.38 18.17 5.67
C LEU A 68 18.02 19.52 5.04
N GLY A 69 16.82 19.64 4.46
CA GLY A 69 16.31 20.87 3.86
C GLY A 69 15.47 20.60 2.61
N ARG A 70 15.01 21.69 1.99
CA ARG A 70 14.22 21.67 0.76
C ARG A 70 15.05 22.15 -0.42
N THR A 71 14.87 21.57 -1.60
CA THR A 71 15.72 21.87 -2.76
C THR A 71 15.63 23.33 -3.25
N ASP A 72 14.55 24.04 -2.95
CA ASP A 72 14.36 25.46 -3.26
C ASP A 72 14.98 26.41 -2.21
N GLU A 73 15.33 25.90 -1.03
CA GLU A 73 15.92 26.68 0.07
C GLU A 73 17.43 26.46 0.21
N LEU A 74 17.96 25.39 -0.39
CA LEU A 74 19.37 25.05 -0.32
C LEU A 74 20.21 26.02 -1.16
N SER A 75 21.30 26.51 -0.56
CA SER A 75 22.32 27.29 -1.28
C SER A 75 23.36 26.35 -1.90
N GLY A 76 23.56 26.45 -3.21
CA GLY A 76 24.49 25.61 -3.98
C GLY A 76 23.81 24.56 -4.86
N GLU A 77 24.58 23.96 -5.77
CA GLU A 77 24.10 22.88 -6.63
C GLU A 77 24.03 21.57 -5.84
N LEU A 78 22.87 20.92 -5.86
CA LEU A 78 22.75 19.54 -5.42
C LEU A 78 23.57 18.65 -6.36
N PRO A 79 24.21 17.57 -5.85
CA PRO A 79 24.79 16.55 -6.70
C PRO A 79 23.76 16.12 -7.76
N PRO A 80 24.15 16.06 -9.04
CA PRO A 80 23.21 15.82 -10.14
C PRO A 80 22.52 14.45 -10.05
N ASP A 81 23.12 13.50 -9.32
CA ASP A 81 22.70 12.10 -9.28
C ASP A 81 22.09 11.66 -7.94
N ILE A 82 21.58 12.58 -7.10
CA ILE A 82 20.87 12.17 -5.87
C ILE A 82 19.59 11.41 -6.25
N GLN A 83 19.55 10.12 -5.92
CA GLN A 83 18.42 9.26 -6.19
C GLN A 83 17.34 9.37 -5.11
N THR A 84 16.13 8.92 -5.41
CA THR A 84 15.08 8.70 -4.40
C THR A 84 15.37 7.45 -3.59
N ALA A 85 14.73 7.29 -2.43
CA ALA A 85 14.79 6.01 -1.71
C ALA A 85 14.20 4.87 -2.56
N ARG A 86 14.66 3.64 -2.33
CA ARG A 86 14.14 2.47 -3.05
C ARG A 86 12.78 2.09 -2.48
N LEU A 87 11.81 1.87 -3.36
CA LEU A 87 10.51 1.31 -2.97
C LEU A 87 10.69 -0.17 -2.55
N PRO A 88 9.98 -0.63 -1.52
CA PRO A 88 10.04 -2.01 -1.07
C PRO A 88 9.37 -2.96 -2.07
N SER A 89 9.99 -4.11 -2.30
CA SER A 89 9.41 -5.27 -2.97
C SER A 89 8.62 -6.15 -1.98
N VAL A 90 7.95 -7.18 -2.50
CA VAL A 90 7.26 -8.21 -1.68
C VAL A 90 8.21 -8.81 -0.64
N ASP A 91 9.41 -9.20 -1.06
CA ASP A 91 10.41 -9.83 -0.18
C ASP A 91 10.95 -8.85 0.87
N ASP A 92 11.12 -7.57 0.51
CA ASP A 92 11.60 -6.56 1.46
C ASP A 92 10.63 -6.36 2.63
N TYR A 93 9.30 -6.44 2.38
CA TYR A 93 8.31 -6.36 3.46
C TYR A 93 8.37 -7.59 4.38
N LEU A 94 8.49 -8.79 3.82
CA LEU A 94 8.60 -10.02 4.61
C LEU A 94 9.87 -10.03 5.45
N GLU A 95 11.00 -9.63 4.87
CA GLU A 95 12.27 -9.53 5.58
C GLU A 95 12.17 -8.51 6.73
N ALA A 96 11.52 -7.36 6.50
CA ALA A 96 11.32 -6.35 7.54
C ALA A 96 10.43 -6.86 8.70
N LEU A 97 9.38 -7.61 8.38
CA LEU A 97 8.52 -8.26 9.38
C LEU A 97 9.30 -9.31 10.19
N GLN A 98 10.06 -10.18 9.53
CA GLN A 98 10.85 -11.23 10.18
C GLN A 98 11.95 -10.67 11.09
N LYS A 99 12.55 -9.54 10.69
CA LYS A 99 13.57 -8.85 11.49
C LYS A 99 12.99 -8.02 12.65
N GLY A 100 11.67 -8.01 12.81
CA GLY A 100 11.01 -7.28 13.89
C GLY A 100 11.18 -5.76 13.78
N LEU A 101 11.18 -5.22 12.56
CA LEU A 101 11.32 -3.77 12.34
C LEU A 101 10.11 -2.99 12.88
N ALA A 102 8.93 -3.61 12.88
CA ALA A 102 7.71 -3.02 13.39
C ALA A 102 7.70 -2.91 14.92
N ARG A 103 7.45 -1.70 15.42
CA ARG A 103 7.27 -1.36 16.83
C ARG A 103 5.78 -1.29 17.14
N GLY A 104 5.23 -2.43 17.53
CA GLY A 104 3.82 -2.56 17.91
C GLY A 104 2.86 -2.69 16.73
N LYS A 105 1.57 -2.75 17.06
CA LYS A 105 0.49 -3.16 16.15
C LYS A 105 0.37 -2.30 14.88
N GLU A 106 0.47 -0.98 15.01
CA GLU A 106 0.29 -0.03 13.89
C GLU A 106 1.38 -0.15 12.82
N GLU A 107 2.64 -0.28 13.24
CA GLU A 107 3.75 -0.48 12.32
C GLU A 107 3.67 -1.86 11.64
N GLU A 108 3.28 -2.90 12.39
CA GLU A 108 3.11 -4.22 11.81
C GLU A 108 1.98 -4.23 10.79
N LEU A 109 0.83 -3.61 11.11
CA LEU A 109 -0.28 -3.43 10.19
C LEU A 109 0.14 -2.69 8.93
N THR A 110 0.94 -1.63 9.06
CA THR A 110 1.47 -0.87 7.92
C THR A 110 2.34 -1.74 7.00
N LEU A 111 3.27 -2.53 7.57
CA LEU A 111 4.12 -3.42 6.77
C LEU A 111 3.31 -4.54 6.10
N ARG A 112 2.35 -5.14 6.81
CA ARG A 112 1.51 -6.22 6.27
C ARG A 112 0.55 -5.73 5.18
N LEU A 113 -0.06 -4.54 5.33
CA LEU A 113 -0.84 -3.91 4.27
C LEU A 113 0.04 -3.59 3.05
N GLY A 114 1.24 -3.04 3.29
CA GLY A 114 2.22 -2.78 2.23
C GLY A 114 2.62 -4.04 1.46
N TRP A 115 2.85 -5.15 2.18
CA TRP A 115 3.09 -6.46 1.58
C TRP A 115 1.90 -6.93 0.75
N TRP A 116 0.68 -6.88 1.30
CA TRP A 116 -0.53 -7.32 0.62
C TRP A 116 -0.73 -6.56 -0.70
N TRP A 117 -0.54 -5.24 -0.67
CA TRP A 117 -0.59 -4.40 -1.87
C TRP A 117 0.52 -4.71 -2.85
N ALA A 118 1.75 -4.96 -2.41
CA ALA A 118 2.88 -5.30 -3.27
C ALA A 118 2.67 -6.63 -4.00
N VAL A 119 2.04 -7.62 -3.33
CA VAL A 119 1.66 -8.89 -3.98
C VAL A 119 0.58 -8.67 -5.04
N ASN A 120 -0.36 -7.75 -4.78
CA ASN A 120 -1.46 -7.44 -5.69
C ASN A 120 -1.07 -6.45 -6.81
N ASP A 121 0.04 -5.71 -6.68
CA ASP A 121 0.43 -4.66 -7.64
C ASP A 121 0.57 -5.14 -9.08
N PRO A 122 1.21 -6.28 -9.37
CA PRO A 122 1.28 -6.80 -10.72
C PRO A 122 -0.10 -7.00 -11.37
N GLU A 123 -1.13 -7.36 -10.61
CA GLU A 123 -2.48 -7.55 -11.15
C GLU A 123 -3.14 -6.25 -11.61
N ARG A 124 -2.77 -5.11 -11.01
CA ARG A 124 -3.31 -3.78 -11.37
C ARG A 124 -2.82 -3.30 -12.73
N ASP A 125 -1.60 -3.70 -13.09
CA ASP A 125 -0.96 -3.35 -14.36
C ASP A 125 -1.23 -4.39 -15.46
N LEU A 126 -1.87 -5.51 -15.13
CA LEU A 126 -2.16 -6.57 -16.08
C LEU A 126 -3.41 -6.26 -16.93
N PRO A 127 -3.32 -6.38 -18.27
CA PRO A 127 -4.51 -6.44 -19.11
C PRO A 127 -5.45 -7.55 -18.64
N ALA A 128 -6.77 -7.31 -18.70
CA ALA A 128 -7.79 -8.24 -18.19
C ALA A 128 -7.71 -9.68 -18.74
N GLN A 129 -7.09 -9.86 -19.92
CA GLN A 129 -6.97 -11.13 -20.63
C GLN A 129 -5.73 -11.96 -20.23
N LYS A 130 -4.85 -11.43 -19.37
CA LYS A 130 -3.67 -12.16 -18.88
C LYS A 130 -3.96 -12.77 -17.52
N ASP A 131 -3.44 -13.98 -17.33
CA ASP A 131 -3.44 -14.63 -16.02
C ASP A 131 -2.61 -13.80 -15.02
N PRO A 132 -3.08 -13.66 -13.77
CA PRO A 132 -2.30 -13.01 -12.73
C PRO A 132 -1.05 -13.84 -12.42
N PRO A 133 0.03 -13.22 -11.92
CA PRO A 133 1.17 -14.00 -11.43
C PRO A 133 0.72 -14.94 -10.31
N PRO A 134 1.42 -16.07 -10.12
CA PRO A 134 1.14 -16.94 -9.00
C PRO A 134 1.32 -16.19 -7.68
N ARG A 135 0.48 -16.52 -6.70
CA ARG A 135 0.62 -16.02 -5.33
C ARG A 135 1.98 -16.48 -4.76
N PRO A 136 2.64 -15.66 -3.94
CA PRO A 136 3.90 -16.06 -3.31
C PRO A 136 3.70 -17.23 -2.37
N GLU A 137 4.79 -17.96 -2.10
CA GLU A 137 4.79 -19.00 -1.07
C GLU A 137 4.40 -18.41 0.30
N GLY A 138 3.59 -19.15 1.06
CA GLY A 138 3.11 -18.69 2.37
C GLY A 138 2.05 -17.59 2.32
N TRP A 139 1.54 -17.22 1.13
CA TRP A 139 0.50 -16.21 0.94
C TRP A 139 -0.64 -16.30 1.96
N GLU A 140 -1.24 -17.49 2.11
CA GLU A 140 -2.38 -17.68 3.01
C GLU A 140 -2.01 -17.44 4.48
N VAL A 141 -0.81 -17.85 4.89
CA VAL A 141 -0.31 -17.68 6.26
C VAL A 141 -0.11 -16.20 6.54
N GLU A 142 0.52 -15.46 5.64
CA GLU A 142 0.78 -14.03 5.84
C GLU A 142 -0.50 -13.18 5.76
N LEU A 143 -1.45 -13.57 4.91
CA LEU A 143 -2.76 -12.90 4.84
C LEU A 143 -3.60 -13.14 6.09
N ASN A 144 -3.55 -14.34 6.66
CA ASN A 144 -4.21 -14.63 7.94
C ASN A 144 -3.57 -13.81 9.08
N ARG A 145 -2.24 -13.68 9.12
CA ARG A 145 -1.57 -12.82 10.10
C ARG A 145 -1.95 -11.34 9.96
N LEU A 146 -2.17 -10.86 8.75
CA LEU A 146 -2.72 -9.52 8.53
C LEU A 146 -4.16 -9.43 9.06
N SER A 147 -4.99 -10.43 8.75
CA SER A 147 -6.38 -10.52 9.23
C SER A 147 -6.47 -10.46 10.76
N ASP A 148 -5.54 -11.11 11.47
CA ASP A 148 -5.48 -11.12 12.94
C ASP A 148 -5.21 -9.73 13.55
N LEU A 149 -4.63 -8.80 12.79
CA LEU A 149 -4.40 -7.43 13.25
C LEU A 149 -5.61 -6.52 13.03
N LEU A 150 -6.54 -6.89 12.15
CA LEU A 150 -7.68 -6.05 11.79
C LEU A 150 -8.75 -6.07 12.89
N ASP A 151 -9.29 -4.88 13.18
CA ASP A 151 -10.37 -4.70 14.15
C ASP A 151 -11.72 -4.97 13.49
N ARG A 152 -12.49 -5.94 13.99
CA ARG A 152 -13.82 -6.25 13.47
C ARG A 152 -14.86 -5.18 13.75
N GLU A 153 -14.64 -4.32 14.74
CA GLU A 153 -15.54 -3.21 15.02
C GLU A 153 -15.35 -2.04 14.03
N ASP A 154 -14.19 -1.98 13.36
CA ASP A 154 -13.92 -0.98 12.33
C ASP A 154 -14.56 -1.40 10.98
N PRO A 155 -15.47 -0.61 10.41
CA PRO A 155 -16.12 -0.95 9.15
C PRO A 155 -15.15 -1.13 7.97
N THR A 156 -14.08 -0.33 7.89
CA THR A 156 -13.08 -0.43 6.81
C THR A 156 -12.27 -1.71 6.95
N HIS A 157 -11.88 -2.07 8.17
CA HIS A 157 -11.21 -3.33 8.45
C HIS A 157 -12.10 -4.54 8.12
N ARG A 158 -13.42 -4.48 8.36
CA ARG A 158 -14.35 -5.52 7.91
C ARG A 158 -14.37 -5.68 6.38
N LEU A 159 -14.32 -4.58 5.63
CA LEU A 159 -14.19 -4.64 4.16
C LEU A 159 -12.89 -5.35 3.75
N PHE A 160 -11.77 -5.05 4.43
CA PHE A 160 -10.49 -5.73 4.17
C PHE A 160 -10.57 -7.23 4.50
N LEU A 161 -11.17 -7.61 5.63
CA LEU A 161 -11.37 -9.02 6.00
C LEU A 161 -12.22 -9.77 4.96
N GLY A 162 -13.31 -9.16 4.49
CA GLY A 162 -14.16 -9.72 3.44
C GLY A 162 -13.43 -9.89 2.12
N GLU A 163 -12.62 -8.90 1.73
CA GLU A 163 -11.76 -9.00 0.55
C GLU A 163 -10.71 -10.11 0.69
N MET A 164 -10.07 -10.24 1.86
CA MET A 164 -9.07 -11.30 2.11
C MET A 164 -9.70 -12.69 1.99
N ALA A 165 -10.89 -12.89 2.56
CA ALA A 165 -11.67 -14.11 2.40
C ALA A 165 -11.97 -14.38 0.91
N ARG A 166 -12.40 -13.36 0.15
CA ARG A 166 -12.64 -13.47 -1.30
C ARG A 166 -11.39 -13.87 -2.08
N GLN A 167 -10.24 -13.25 -1.83
CA GLN A 167 -8.97 -13.58 -2.51
C GLN A 167 -8.50 -15.00 -2.18
N GLN A 168 -8.81 -15.50 -0.98
CA GLN A 168 -8.57 -16.89 -0.58
C GLN A 168 -9.62 -17.87 -1.13
N GLY A 169 -10.65 -17.39 -1.83
CA GLY A 169 -11.73 -18.23 -2.38
C GLY A 169 -12.77 -18.66 -1.34
N ARG A 170 -12.73 -18.10 -0.13
CA ARG A 170 -13.72 -18.31 0.93
C ARG A 170 -14.91 -17.37 0.71
N PHE A 171 -15.64 -17.61 -0.37
CA PHE A 171 -16.69 -16.70 -0.85
C PHE A 171 -17.86 -16.60 0.13
N GLU A 172 -18.26 -17.70 0.76
CA GLU A 172 -19.34 -17.70 1.74
C GLU A 172 -18.99 -16.83 2.97
N GLU A 173 -17.75 -16.93 3.45
CA GLU A 173 -17.24 -16.09 4.54
C GLU A 173 -17.18 -14.61 4.11
N ALA A 174 -16.72 -14.34 2.88
CA ALA A 174 -16.70 -12.98 2.34
C ALA A 174 -18.11 -12.37 2.31
N VAL A 175 -19.14 -13.11 1.87
CA VAL A 175 -20.53 -12.62 1.91
C VAL A 175 -20.98 -12.34 3.34
N GLN A 176 -20.69 -13.23 4.29
CA GLN A 176 -21.09 -13.04 5.68
C GLN A 176 -20.53 -11.75 6.26
N ILE A 177 -19.22 -11.52 6.09
CA ILE A 177 -18.53 -10.32 6.61
C ILE A 177 -19.04 -9.05 5.90
N LEU A 178 -19.12 -9.07 4.57
CA LEU A 178 -19.48 -7.90 3.77
C LEU A 178 -20.97 -7.51 3.88
N SER A 179 -21.85 -8.43 4.31
CA SER A 179 -23.28 -8.15 4.48
C SER A 179 -23.60 -7.45 5.82
N GLU A 180 -22.61 -7.29 6.69
CA GLU A 180 -22.81 -6.58 7.95
C GLU A 180 -23.05 -5.08 7.72
N SER A 181 -23.71 -4.43 8.68
CA SER A 181 -24.01 -3.00 8.57
C SER A 181 -22.74 -2.16 8.54
N VAL A 182 -22.63 -1.27 7.54
CA VAL A 182 -21.56 -0.28 7.39
C VAL A 182 -22.14 1.11 7.16
N PRO A 183 -21.39 2.18 7.50
CA PRO A 183 -21.73 3.56 7.13
C PRO A 183 -22.11 3.71 5.65
N GLU A 184 -23.00 4.65 5.35
CA GLU A 184 -23.58 4.85 4.01
C GLU A 184 -22.51 5.12 2.94
N ASP A 185 -21.42 5.80 3.30
CA ASP A 185 -20.29 6.11 2.42
C ASP A 185 -19.49 4.87 1.99
N LEU A 186 -19.55 3.77 2.75
CA LEU A 186 -18.91 2.50 2.42
C LEU A 186 -19.81 1.53 1.63
N GLN A 187 -21.10 1.80 1.54
CA GLN A 187 -22.06 0.93 0.83
C GLN A 187 -21.70 0.71 -0.65
N PRO A 188 -21.22 1.71 -1.42
CA PRO A 188 -20.79 1.48 -2.80
C PRO A 188 -19.62 0.49 -2.93
N ALA A 189 -18.71 0.49 -1.95
CA ALA A 189 -17.58 -0.44 -1.89
C ALA A 189 -18.07 -1.85 -1.57
N VAL A 190 -18.97 -2.01 -0.59
CA VAL A 190 -19.61 -3.31 -0.26
C VAL A 190 -20.30 -3.91 -1.48
N GLN A 191 -21.13 -3.12 -2.17
CA GLN A 191 -21.83 -3.60 -3.37
C GLN A 191 -20.86 -4.05 -4.47
N SER A 192 -19.78 -3.30 -4.67
CA SER A 192 -18.74 -3.66 -5.64
C SER A 192 -18.03 -4.96 -5.26
N LEU A 193 -17.68 -5.13 -3.98
CA LEU A 193 -17.03 -6.35 -3.48
C LEU A 193 -17.95 -7.57 -3.58
N LEU A 194 -19.23 -7.45 -3.22
CA LEU A 194 -20.21 -8.52 -3.37
C LEU A 194 -20.39 -8.93 -4.83
N ALA A 195 -20.41 -7.98 -5.77
CA ALA A 195 -20.45 -8.28 -7.20
C ALA A 195 -19.19 -9.02 -7.70
N LEU A 196 -18.03 -8.84 -7.07
CA LEU A 196 -16.82 -9.63 -7.34
C LEU A 196 -16.92 -11.04 -6.75
N VAL A 197 -17.55 -11.19 -5.58
CA VAL A 197 -17.84 -12.49 -4.97
C VAL A 197 -18.78 -13.31 -5.86
N GLU A 198 -19.85 -12.72 -6.40
CA GLU A 198 -20.78 -13.40 -7.33
C GLU A 198 -20.09 -13.94 -8.59
N LYS A 199 -19.03 -13.27 -9.04
CA LYS A 199 -18.20 -13.70 -10.19
C LYS A 199 -17.18 -14.77 -9.82
N ASN A 200 -17.08 -15.17 -8.55
CA ASN A 200 -16.00 -15.98 -8.00
C ASN A 200 -14.61 -15.43 -8.35
N SER A 201 -14.48 -14.10 -8.49
CA SER A 201 -13.19 -13.48 -8.76
C SER A 201 -12.32 -13.56 -7.52
N ARG A 202 -11.08 -13.97 -7.68
CA ARG A 202 -10.03 -13.94 -6.64
C ARG A 202 -8.97 -12.86 -6.92
N ARG A 203 -9.21 -12.06 -7.95
CA ARG A 203 -8.31 -11.01 -8.43
C ARG A 203 -8.56 -9.72 -7.69
N VAL A 204 -7.53 -8.90 -7.55
CA VAL A 204 -7.71 -7.49 -7.19
C VAL A 204 -8.32 -6.77 -8.39
N GLU A 205 -9.38 -6.00 -8.18
CA GLU A 205 -10.11 -5.33 -9.25
C GLU A 205 -10.44 -3.88 -8.89
N PRO A 206 -10.54 -2.98 -9.87
CA PRO A 206 -11.01 -1.62 -9.64
C PRO A 206 -12.48 -1.64 -9.19
N LEU A 207 -12.80 -0.89 -8.13
CA LEU A 207 -14.15 -0.75 -7.62
C LEU A 207 -14.94 0.27 -8.46
N SER A 208 -16.17 -0.10 -8.81
CA SER A 208 -17.10 0.78 -9.52
C SER A 208 -17.94 1.56 -8.51
N LEU A 209 -17.32 2.55 -7.89
CA LEU A 209 -17.99 3.44 -6.94
C LEU A 209 -18.84 4.43 -7.74
N LYS A 210 -20.11 4.11 -7.95
CA LYS A 210 -21.07 5.05 -8.54
C LYS A 210 -21.14 6.27 -7.64
N LYS A 211 -20.75 7.43 -8.18
CA LYS A 211 -20.93 8.74 -7.54
C LYS A 211 -22.39 9.19 -7.63
#